data_AF-A0A397VP53-F1
#
_entry.id   AF-A0A397VP53-F1
#
_cell.length_a   1.000
_cell.length_b   1.000
_cell.length_c   1.000
_cell.angle_alpha   90.00
_cell.angle_beta   90.00
_cell.angle_gamma   90.00
#
_symmetry.space_group_name_H-M   'P 1'
#
loop_
_entity.id
_entity.type
_entity.pdbx_description
1 polymer ?
#
loop_
_entity_poly.entity_id
_entity_poly.type
_entity_poly.pdbx_seq_one_letter_code
_entity_poly.pdbx_strand_id
1 'polypeptide(L)' 'EEIYNHGSINPVFKSGGTVCAAVCLVQDIIKGVKNSRRLKTLGEFGHHISKVKSLESACHIITKVL' A
#
# COMPACT_ATOMS: atom_id res chain seq x y z
N GLU A 1 -6.34 -5.39 -13.09
CA GLU A 1 -5.28 -5.89 -12.20
C GLU A 1 -4.52 -4.67 -11.67
N GLU A 2 -4.37 -4.49 -10.35
CA GLU A 2 -3.62 -3.36 -9.79
C GLU A 2 -2.12 -3.72 -9.73
N ILE A 3 -1.25 -2.82 -10.19
CA ILE A 3 0.21 -3.00 -10.16
C ILE A 3 0.79 -1.95 -9.21
N TYR A 4 1.51 -2.42 -8.18
CA TYR A 4 2.24 -1.53 -7.26
C TYR A 4 3.72 -1.86 -7.35
N ASN A 5 4.48 -0.94 -7.92
CA ASN A 5 5.91 -1.06 -8.07
C ASN A 5 6.61 0.06 -7.31
N HIS A 6 7.67 -0.29 -6.60
CA HIS A 6 8.62 0.68 -6.06
C HIS A 6 9.90 0.56 -6.87
N GLY A 7 10.47 1.69 -7.29
CA GLY A 7 11.65 1.62 -8.12
C GLY A 7 12.42 2.92 -8.21
N SER A 8 13.60 2.83 -8.79
CA SER A 8 14.46 3.96 -9.11
C SER A 8 14.94 3.86 -10.55
N ILE A 9 15.12 5.01 -11.18
CA ILE A 9 15.70 5.14 -12.52
C ILE A 9 17.00 5.91 -12.35
N ASN A 10 18.11 5.24 -12.65
CA ASN A 10 19.44 5.77 -12.42
C ASN A 10 20.12 6.02 -13.78
N PRO A 11 20.45 7.26 -14.13
CA PRO A 11 21.17 7.55 -15.37
C PRO A 11 22.59 7.01 -15.33
N VAL A 12 23.07 6.51 -16.46
CA VAL A 12 24.46 6.10 -16.68
C VAL A 12 25.11 7.17 -17.54
N PHE A 13 26.18 7.77 -17.02
CA PHE A 13 26.91 8.84 -17.69
C PHE A 13 28.17 8.31 -18.37
N LYS A 14 28.44 8.81 -19.58
CA LYS A 14 29.76 8.69 -20.22
C LYS A 14 30.71 9.75 -19.66
N SER A 15 32.01 9.56 -19.91
CA SER A 15 33.00 10.62 -19.74
C SER A 15 32.56 11.87 -20.52
N GLY A 16 32.54 13.03 -19.86
CA GLY A 16 31.97 14.28 -20.38
C GLY A 16 30.56 14.64 -19.85
N GLY A 17 29.95 13.79 -19.02
CA GLY A 17 28.67 14.11 -18.36
C GLY A 17 27.44 13.86 -19.22
N THR A 18 27.60 13.31 -20.42
CA THR A 18 26.48 12.92 -21.29
C THR A 18 25.86 11.60 -20.83
N VAL A 19 24.53 11.57 -20.63
CA VAL A 19 23.79 10.34 -20.33
C VAL A 19 23.79 9.41 -21.55
N CYS A 20 24.14 8.14 -21.35
CA CYS A 20 24.16 7.13 -22.42
C CYS A 20 23.18 5.97 -22.22
N ALA A 21 22.71 5.76 -20.99
CA ALA A 21 21.73 4.74 -20.66
C ALA A 21 21.02 5.12 -19.34
N ALA A 22 20.01 4.34 -18.97
CA ALA A 22 19.41 4.39 -17.65
C ALA A 22 19.20 2.96 -17.13
N VAL A 23 19.46 2.77 -15.84
CA VAL A 23 19.21 1.51 -15.13
C VAL A 23 17.95 1.69 -14.29
N CYS A 24 16.94 0.87 -14.60
CA CYS A 24 15.71 0.81 -13.83
C CYS A 24 15.78 -0.37 -12.85
N LEU A 25 15.65 -0.08 -11.55
CA LEU A 25 15.45 -1.09 -10.52
C LEU A 25 13.99 -1.03 -10.10
N VAL A 26 13.25 -2.12 -10.31
CA VAL A 26 11.82 -2.19 -10.02
C VAL A 26 11.55 -3.38 -9.10
N GLN A 27 10.86 -3.11 -8.00
CA GLN A 27 10.42 -4.11 -7.03
C GLN A 27 8.88 -4.13 -7.00
N ASP A 28 8.29 -5.30 -7.20
CA ASP A 28 6.87 -5.51 -6.99
C ASP A 28 6.56 -5.47 -5.48
N ILE A 29 5.72 -4.54 -5.07
CA ILE A 29 5.32 -4.31 -3.67
C ILE A 29 3.83 -4.60 -3.44
N ILE A 30 3.13 -5.23 -4.40
CA ILE A 30 1.67 -5.49 -4.32
C ILE A 30 1.28 -6.22 -3.04
N LYS A 31 2.08 -7.20 -2.61
CA LYS A 31 1.82 -7.97 -1.38
C LYS A 31 1.91 -7.07 -0.14
N GLY A 32 2.91 -6.19 -0.10
CA GLY A 32 3.11 -5.24 1.01
C GLY A 32 1.97 -4.23 1.09
N VAL A 33 1.56 -3.65 -0.04
CA VAL A 33 0.44 -2.70 -0.11
C VAL A 33 -0.86 -3.38 0.32
N LYS A 34 -1.16 -4.58 -0.18
CA LYS A 34 -2.34 -5.35 0.20
C LYS A 34 -2.34 -5.67 1.70
N ASN A 35 -1.20 -6.09 2.24
CA ASN A 35 -1.10 -6.39 3.67
C ASN A 35 -1.29 -5.14 4.53
N SER A 36 -0.67 -4.02 4.15
CA SER A 36 -0.81 -2.73 4.83
C SER A 36 -2.27 -2.26 4.87
N ARG A 37 -3.00 -2.37 3.74
CA ARG A 37 -4.44 -2.06 3.71
C ARG A 37 -5.24 -2.94 4.67
N ARG A 38 -5.00 -4.26 4.67
CA ARG A 38 -5.68 -5.19 5.59
C ARG A 38 -5.42 -4.85 7.06
N LEU A 39 -4.17 -4.53 7.40
CA LEU A 39 -3.80 -4.11 8.76
C LEU A 39 -4.46 -2.79 9.15
N LYS A 40 -4.56 -1.83 8.22
CA LYS A 40 -5.27 -0.57 8.46
C LYS A 40 -6.75 -0.80 8.73
N THR A 41 -7.42 -1.59 7.90
CA THR A 41 -8.82 -2.00 8.11
C THR A 41 -9.01 -2.68 9.45
N LEU A 42 -8.12 -3.60 9.84
CA LEU A 42 -8.16 -4.25 11.15
C LEU A 42 -7.96 -3.25 12.31
N GLY A 43 -7.07 -2.27 12.14
CA GLY A 43 -6.87 -1.19 13.11
C GLY A 43 -8.11 -0.32 13.28
N GLU A 44 -8.82 -0.01 12.20
CA GLU A 44 -10.09 0.72 12.25
C GLU A 44 -11.18 -0.06 12.98
N PHE A 45 -11.28 -1.38 12.73
CA PHE A 45 -12.15 -2.25 13.52
C PHE A 45 -11.80 -2.26 15.00
N GLY A 46 -10.51 -2.38 15.33
CA GLY A 46 -10.02 -2.31 16.71
C GLY A 46 -10.37 -0.97 17.39
N HIS A 47 -10.28 0.15 16.67
CA HIS A 47 -10.66 1.46 17.18
C HIS A 47 -12.15 1.57 17.52
N HIS A 48 -13.01 0.84 16.80
CA HIS A 48 -14.46 0.86 16.98
C HIS A 48 -15.00 -0.28 17.84
N ILE A 49 -14.17 -1.26 18.25
CA ILE A 49 -14.64 -2.49 18.91
C ILE A 49 -15.40 -2.24 20.22
N SER A 50 -14.98 -1.23 21.00
CA SER A 50 -15.65 -0.84 22.25
C SER A 50 -17.05 -0.26 22.05
N LYS A 51 -17.39 0.13 20.81
CA LYS A 51 -18.72 0.64 20.44
C LYS A 51 -19.68 -0.48 20.02
N VAL A 52 -19.19 -1.72 19.90
CA VAL A 52 -20.03 -2.88 19.60
C VAL A 52 -20.80 -3.28 20.86
N LYS A 53 -22.10 -3.02 20.87
CA LYS A 53 -23.03 -3.38 21.96
C LYS A 53 -24.10 -4.38 21.54
N SER A 54 -24.25 -4.56 20.23
CA SER A 54 -25.25 -5.41 19.59
C SER A 54 -24.78 -5.80 18.19
N LEU A 55 -25.42 -6.81 17.60
CA LEU A 55 -25.19 -7.18 16.21
C LEU A 55 -25.42 -6.00 15.26
N GLU A 56 -26.45 -5.18 15.50
CA GLU A 56 -26.75 -3.99 14.69
C GLU A 56 -25.59 -2.99 14.71
N SER A 57 -25.07 -2.66 15.90
CA SER A 57 -23.92 -1.76 16.03
C SER A 57 -22.66 -2.32 15.36
N ALA A 58 -22.48 -3.65 15.39
CA ALA A 58 -21.38 -4.32 14.68
C ALA A 58 -21.54 -4.19 13.15
N CYS A 59 -22.74 -4.47 12.62
CA CYS A 59 -23.03 -4.31 11.20
C CYS A 59 -22.81 -2.88 10.73
N HIS A 60 -23.25 -1.88 11.49
CA HIS A 60 -23.02 -0.47 11.15
C HIS A 60 -21.52 -0.11 11.10
N ILE A 61 -20.72 -0.65 12.03
CA ILE A 61 -19.26 -0.47 12.01
C ILE A 61 -18.64 -1.16 10.79
N ILE A 62 -19.07 -2.38 10.46
CA ILE A 62 -18.59 -3.13 9.27
C ILE A 62 -18.88 -2.35 7.99
N THR A 63 -20.11 -1.89 7.79
CA THR A 63 -20.49 -1.09 6.62
C THR A 63 -19.78 0.26 6.55
N LYS A 64 -19.28 0.77 7.66
CA LYS A 64 -18.52 2.03 7.69
C LYS A 64 -17.04 1.84 7.35
N VAL A 65 -16.46 0.70 7.72
CA VAL A 65 -15.02 0.41 7.58
C VAL A 65 -14.69 -0.29 6.26
N LEU A 66 -15.65 -1.07 5.71
CA LEU A 66 -15.54 -1.74 4.41
C LEU A 66 -16.22 -0.93 3.31
#